data_AF-A0A7C6RV32-F1
#
_entry.id   AF-A0A7C6RV32-F1
#
_cell.length_a   1.000
_cell.length_b   1.000
_cell.length_c   1.000
_cell.angle_alpha   90.00
_cell.angle_beta   90.00
_cell.angle_gamma   90.00
#
_symmetry.space_group_name_H-M   'P 1'
#
loop_
_entity.id
_entity.type
_entity.pdbx_description
1 polymer ?
#
loop_
_entity_poly.entity_id
_entity_poly.type
_entity_poly.pdbx_seq_one_letter_code
_entity_poly.pdbx_strand_id
1 'polypeptide(L)' 'MYAEKMLLETDPQGRLKTLPTLPPNSRVEAIFLVLDEPVSPLPAKRHPAPGIAGKGKTLGDLIAPIVPEEDWECLK' A
#
# COMPACT_ATOMS: atom_id res chain seq x y z
N MET A 1 20.01 -7.70 -2.70
CA MET A 1 19.41 -7.89 -1.36
C MET A 1 17.91 -8.04 -1.58
N TYR A 2 17.29 -9.14 -1.16
CA TYR A 2 15.84 -9.38 -1.29
C TYR A 2 15.24 -9.40 0.12
N ALA A 3 14.12 -8.71 0.31
CA ALA A 3 13.41 -8.65 1.57
C ALA A 3 11.95 -9.03 1.34
N GLU A 4 11.47 -9.98 2.15
CA GLU A 4 10.08 -10.43 2.12
C GLU A 4 9.37 -9.95 3.38
N LYS A 5 8.21 -9.31 3.21
CA LYS A 5 7.36 -8.91 4.34
C LYS A 5 6.39 -10.04 4.65
N MET A 6 6.45 -10.55 5.87
CA MET A 6 5.51 -11.54 6.40
C MET A 6 4.89 -11.03 7.70
N LEU A 7 3.62 -11.38 7.95
CA LEU A 7 2.97 -11.15 9.23
C LEU A 7 3.21 -12.36 10.13
N LEU A 8 3.72 -12.12 11.34
CA LEU A 8 3.96 -13.15 12.34
C LEU A 8 3.15 -12.84 13.59
N GLU A 9 2.60 -13.88 14.20
CA GLU A 9 1.86 -13.76 15.46
C GLU A 9 2.68 -14.25 16.64
N THR A 10 2.57 -13.56 17.77
CA THR A 10 3.14 -13.99 19.05
C THR A 10 2.07 -14.49 20.01
N ASP A 11 2.45 -15.41 20.89
CA ASP A 11 1.65 -15.83 22.04
C ASP A 11 1.70 -14.77 23.18
N PRO A 12 0.93 -14.94 24.27
CA PRO A 12 0.96 -14.01 25.40
C PRO A 12 2.31 -13.92 26.13
N GLN A 13 3.24 -14.85 25.87
CA GLN A 13 4.59 -14.85 26.42
C GLN A 13 5.61 -14.22 25.45
N GLY A 14 5.16 -13.68 24.31
CA GLY A 14 5.99 -13.03 23.30
C GLY A 14 6.73 -14.00 22.39
N ARG A 15 6.37 -15.29 22.37
CA ARG A 15 7.00 -16.29 21.48
C ARG A 15 6.25 -16.34 20.17
N LEU A 16 6.98 -16.51 19.07
CA LEU A 16 6.37 -16.76 17.76
C LEU A 16 5.49 -18.02 17.82
N LYS A 17 4.24 -17.90 17.40
CA LYS A 17 3.32 -19.05 17.29
C LYS A 17 3.78 -20.03 16.20
N THR A 18 4.35 -19.50 15.13
CA THR A 18 4.84 -20.27 13.98
C THR A 18 6.18 -19.70 13.51
N LEU A 19 7.11 -20.59 13.13
CA LEU A 19 8.39 -20.21 12.55
C LEU A 19 8.28 -20.14 11.02
N PRO A 20 8.73 -19.05 10.38
CA PRO A 20 8.73 -18.95 8.93
C PRO A 20 9.76 -19.90 8.32
N THR A 21 9.48 -20.39 7.12
CA THR A 21 10.46 -21.15 6.34
C THR A 21 11.49 -20.19 5.75
N LEU A 22 12.77 -20.43 6.02
CA LEU A 22 13.88 -19.64 5.49
C LEU A 22 14.65 -20.43 4.43
N PRO A 23 15.34 -19.75 3.49
CA PRO A 23 16.18 -20.42 2.51
C PRO A 23 17.30 -21.26 3.17
N PRO A 24 17.62 -22.44 2.62
CA PRO A 24 18.66 -23.31 3.18
C PRO A 24 20.04 -22.64 3.10
N ASN A 25 20.90 -22.94 4.09
CA ASN A 25 22.31 -22.52 4.14
C ASN A 25 22.53 -21.00 3.97
N SER A 26 21.58 -20.17 4.42
CA SER A 26 21.60 -18.73 4.22
C SER A 26 21.80 -17.96 5.54
N ARG A 27 22.54 -16.85 5.50
CA ARG A 27 22.62 -15.89 6.60
C ARG A 27 21.52 -14.85 6.43
N VAL A 28 20.65 -14.73 7.43
CA VAL A 28 19.48 -13.83 7.40
C VAL A 28 19.64 -12.73 8.44
N GLU A 29 19.33 -11.51 8.06
CA GLU A 29 19.14 -10.36 8.94
C GLU A 29 17.64 -10.05 9.00
N ALA A 30 17.10 -9.83 10.20
CA ALA A 30 15.67 -9.66 10.42
C ALA A 30 15.38 -8.41 11.25
N ILE A 31 14.29 -7.71 10.89
CA ILE A 31 13.75 -6.56 11.62
C ILE A 31 12.31 -6.92 12.01
N PHE A 32 12.00 -6.85 13.30
CA PHE A 32 10.65 -7.09 13.81
C PHE A 32 9.94 -5.78 14.08
N LEU A 33 8.75 -5.62 13.49
CA LEU A 33 7.85 -4.51 13.76
C LEU A 33 6.67 -5.03 14.59
N VAL A 34 6.52 -4.54 15.82
CA VAL A 34 5.33 -4.80 16.63
C VAL A 34 4.20 -3.96 16.05
N LEU A 35 3.13 -4.61 15.60
CA LEU A 35 1.94 -3.92 15.11
C LEU A 35 1.03 -3.64 16.31
N ASP A 36 0.61 -2.39 16.44
CA ASP A 36 -0.51 -2.07 17.32
C ASP A 36 -1.76 -2.80 16.79
N GLU A 37 -2.70 -3.15 17.69
CA GLU A 37 -4.01 -3.61 17.25
C GLU A 37 -4.56 -2.62 16.21
N PRO A 38 -5.25 -3.10 15.16
CA PRO A 38 -5.92 -2.20 14.25
C PRO A 38 -7.05 -1.51 15.01
N VAL A 39 -6.73 -0.42 15.72
CA VAL A 39 -7.62 0.71 15.79
C VAL A 39 -7.76 1.10 14.34
N SER A 40 -8.80 0.60 13.70
CA SER A 40 -9.22 1.07 12.40
C SER A 40 -10.04 2.33 12.69
N PRO A 41 -9.48 3.56 12.65
CA PRO A 41 -10.14 4.50 11.79
C PRO A 41 -9.89 3.95 10.38
N LEU A 42 -10.97 3.66 9.64
CA LEU A 42 -10.90 3.60 8.19
C LEU A 42 -9.90 4.67 7.74
N PRO A 43 -8.90 4.36 6.89
CA PRO A 43 -7.88 5.34 6.52
C PRO A 43 -8.62 6.61 6.14
N ALA A 44 -8.41 7.67 6.93
CA ALA A 44 -9.21 8.87 6.83
C ALA A 44 -9.16 9.30 5.37
N LYS A 45 -10.29 9.15 4.67
CA LYS A 45 -10.36 9.50 3.26
C LYS A 45 -9.90 10.95 3.20
N ARG A 46 -8.91 11.25 2.37
CA ARG A 46 -8.46 12.64 2.25
C ARG A 46 -9.64 13.44 1.74
N HIS A 47 -10.09 14.39 2.54
CA HIS A 47 -11.14 15.31 2.18
C HIS A 47 -10.50 16.65 1.79
N PRO A 48 -11.05 17.35 0.78
CA PRO A 48 -10.64 18.73 0.51
C PRO A 48 -10.88 19.62 1.74
N ALA A 49 -10.11 20.71 1.87
CA ALA A 49 -10.32 21.67 2.95
C ALA A 49 -11.77 22.22 2.95
N PRO A 50 -12.36 22.56 4.12
CA PRO A 50 -13.76 23.01 4.20
C PRO A 50 -14.09 24.20 3.28
N GLY A 51 -13.12 25.07 3.04
CA GLY A 51 -13.29 26.22 2.15
C GLY A 51 -13.50 25.89 0.67
N ILE A 52 -13.14 24.67 0.23
CA ILE A 52 -13.20 24.24 -1.18
C ILE A 52 -14.02 22.96 -1.39
N ALA A 53 -14.33 22.22 -0.34
CA ALA A 53 -15.13 21.00 -0.43
C ALA A 53 -16.49 21.28 -1.11
N GLY A 54 -16.81 20.50 -2.14
CA GLY A 54 -18.07 20.63 -2.89
C GLY A 54 -18.18 21.83 -3.85
N LYS A 55 -17.15 22.68 -3.94
CA LYS A 55 -17.17 23.87 -4.83
C LYS A 55 -16.62 23.60 -6.22
N GLY A 56 -15.89 22.52 -6.41
CA GLY A 56 -15.38 22.09 -7.72
C GLY A 56 -16.47 21.41 -8.54
N LYS A 57 -16.43 21.58 -9.86
CA LYS A 57 -17.19 20.79 -10.83
C LYS A 57 -16.24 20.26 -11.89
N THR A 58 -16.49 19.05 -12.36
CA THR A 58 -15.80 18.52 -13.53
C THR A 58 -16.27 19.28 -14.77
N LEU A 59 -15.32 19.74 -15.57
CA LEU A 59 -15.57 20.33 -16.88
C LEU A 59 -15.00 19.40 -17.94
N GLY A 60 -15.85 18.96 -18.86
CA GLY A 60 -15.46 18.02 -19.91
C GLY A 60 -15.45 16.56 -19.46
N ASP A 61 -14.96 15.71 -20.35
CA ASP A 61 -14.78 14.28 -20.11
C ASP A 61 -13.41 14.03 -19.45
N LEU A 62 -13.40 13.28 -18.35
CA LEU A 62 -12.17 12.91 -17.63
C LEU A 62 -11.58 11.59 -18.10
N ILE A 63 -12.37 10.82 -18.85
CA ILE A 63 -12.04 9.46 -19.28
C ILE A 63 -11.53 9.48 -20.71
N ALA A 64 -12.14 10.32 -21.57
CA ALA A 64 -11.68 10.44 -22.94
C ALA A 64 -10.23 10.96 -23.00
N PRO A 65 -9.40 10.37 -23.87
CA PRO A 65 -8.10 10.90 -24.19
C PRO A 65 -8.20 12.33 -24.74
N ILE A 66 -7.35 13.22 -24.27
CA ILE A 66 -7.27 14.59 -24.79
C ILE A 66 -6.62 14.65 -26.19
N VAL A 67 -5.82 13.63 -26.53
CA VAL A 67 -5.14 13.49 -27.82
C VAL A 67 -5.77 12.34 -28.62
N PRO A 68 -5.94 12.51 -29.94
CA PRO A 68 -6.43 11.44 -30.81
C PRO A 68 -5.46 10.25 -30.82
N GLU A 69 -5.98 9.06 -31.10
CA GLU A 69 -5.23 7.79 -31.10
C GLU A 69 -4.05 7.80 -32.09
N GLU A 70 -4.19 8.56 -33.19
CA GLU A 70 -3.17 8.79 -34.22
C GLU A 70 -1.86 9.34 -33.64
N ASP A 71 -1.97 10.15 -32.58
CA ASP A 71 -0.86 10.83 -31.94
C ASP A 71 -0.21 9.97 -30.83
N TRP A 72 -0.69 8.74 -30.61
CA TRP A 72 -0.14 7.80 -29.63
C TRP A 72 1.05 7.05 -30.23
N GLU A 73 2.10 7.77 -30.62
CA GLU A 73 3.36 7.23 -31.15
C GLU A 73 4.21 6.57 -30.02
N CYS A 74 3.64 5.56 -29.34
CA CYS A 74 4.29 4.78 -28.28
C CYS A 74 4.42 3.28 -28.61
N LEU A 75 3.98 2.83 -29.79
CA LEU A 75 3.95 1.42 -30.20
C LEU A 75 4.78 1.11 -31.45
N LYS A 76 5.83 1.89 -31.73
CA LYS A 76 6.85 1.54 -32.75
C LYS A 76 8.09 0.93 -32.11
#